data_AF-A0A7V3BNR3-F1
#
_entry.id   AF-A0A7V3BNR3-F1
#
_cell.length_a   1.000
_cell.length_b   1.000
_cell.length_c   1.000
_cell.angle_alpha   90.00
_cell.angle_beta   90.00
_cell.angle_gamma   90.00
#
_symmetry.space_group_name_H-M   'P 1'
#
loop_
_entity.id
_entity.type
_entity.pdbx_description
1 polymer ?
#
loop_
_entity_poly.entity_id
_entity_poly.type
_entity_poly.pdbx_seq_one_letter_code
_entity_poly.pdbx_strand_id
1 'polypeptide(L)'
;MAVFAFSRRAYISEDKVEVRQVAERCAAFHYSWAKQMGIAKVGPHGDLTFDELFDSSYLFGTPEECLEMLEELQAMSIHEIICNLNFAGMLEHRQALHSMELFAAKVMAHLVCPALAPAADEALRRRLSNAM
;
A
#
# COMPACT_ATOMS: atom_id res chain seq x y z
N MET A 1 -3.80 -15.21 -20.77
CA MET A 1 -3.23 -15.35 -19.41
C MET A 1 -4.09 -14.51 -18.48
N ALA A 2 -4.56 -15.06 -17.35
CA ALA A 2 -5.24 -14.25 -16.35
C ALA A 2 -4.19 -13.35 -15.67
N VAL A 3 -4.45 -12.05 -15.63
CA VAL A 3 -3.67 -11.12 -14.81
C VAL A 3 -4.29 -11.18 -13.41
N PHE A 4 -3.50 -11.54 -12.41
CA PHE A 4 -3.94 -11.57 -11.02
C PHE A 4 -3.48 -10.29 -10.34
N ALA A 5 -4.44 -9.45 -9.94
CA ALA A 5 -4.16 -8.29 -9.12
C ALA A 5 -3.97 -8.73 -7.66
N PHE A 6 -2.84 -8.36 -7.05
CA PHE A 6 -2.57 -8.62 -5.66
C PHE A 6 -3.01 -7.43 -4.80
N SER A 7 -4.01 -7.64 -3.96
CA SER A 7 -4.47 -6.63 -3.01
C SER A 7 -3.53 -6.59 -1.81
N ARG A 8 -3.09 -5.39 -1.44
CA ARG A 8 -2.28 -5.11 -0.24
C ARG A 8 -2.92 -3.99 0.57
N ARG A 9 -2.87 -4.11 1.90
CA ARG A 9 -3.12 -2.97 2.78
C ARG A 9 -1.86 -2.11 2.76
N ALA A 10 -2.00 -0.81 2.54
CA ALA A 10 -0.85 0.08 2.38
C ALA A 10 -0.91 1.25 3.35
N TYR A 11 0.21 1.54 3.99
CA TYR A 11 0.39 2.73 4.80
C TYR A 11 1.88 3.11 4.85
N ILE A 12 2.18 4.32 4.40
CA ILE A 12 3.54 4.81 4.25
C ILE A 12 3.73 5.98 5.21
N SER A 13 4.76 5.92 6.04
CA SER A 13 5.21 7.04 6.89
C SER A 13 6.73 6.99 7.03
N GLU A 14 7.36 8.14 7.19
CA GLU A 14 8.79 8.22 7.49
C GLU A 14 9.10 7.83 8.95
N ASP A 15 8.08 7.80 9.82
CA ASP A 15 8.18 7.38 11.21
C ASP A 15 7.83 5.89 11.36
N LYS A 16 8.85 5.05 11.55
CA LYS A 16 8.69 3.61 11.76
C LYS A 16 7.84 3.26 12.99
N VAL A 17 7.90 4.08 14.04
CA VAL A 17 7.08 3.87 15.25
C VAL A 17 5.62 4.14 14.91
N GLU A 18 5.33 5.21 14.18
CA GLU A 18 3.98 5.49 13.68
C GLU A 18 3.45 4.34 12.80
N VAL A 19 4.26 3.86 11.84
CA VAL A 19 3.88 2.73 10.96
C VAL A 19 3.39 1.54 11.77
N ARG A 20 4.17 1.10 12.77
CA ARG A 20 3.79 -0.05 13.59
C ARG A 20 2.53 0.22 14.41
N GLN A 21 2.42 1.38 15.05
CA GLN A 21 1.23 1.74 15.84
C GLN A 21 -0.04 1.80 14.99
N VAL A 22 0.06 2.35 13.78
CA VAL A 22 -1.05 2.42 12.82
C VAL A 22 -1.44 1.01 12.36
N ALA A 23 -0.46 0.17 12.02
CA ALA A 23 -0.70 -1.22 11.64
C ALA A 23 -1.41 -2.01 12.71
N GLU A 24 -0.90 -1.98 13.95
CA GLU A 24 -1.47 -2.70 15.10
C GLU A 24 -2.93 -2.28 15.32
N ARG A 25 -3.19 -0.96 15.34
CA ARG A 25 -4.55 -0.42 15.52
C ARG A 25 -5.50 -0.85 14.40
N CYS A 26 -5.07 -0.74 13.14
CA CYS A 26 -5.93 -1.07 12.00
C CYS A 26 -6.18 -2.58 11.91
N ALA A 27 -5.16 -3.41 12.16
CA ALA A 27 -5.29 -4.86 12.19
C ALA A 27 -6.24 -5.30 13.33
N ALA A 28 -6.03 -4.79 14.55
CA ALA A 28 -6.89 -5.10 15.69
C ALA A 28 -8.38 -4.79 15.39
N PHE A 29 -8.66 -3.63 14.78
CA PHE A 29 -10.01 -3.28 14.37
C PHE A 29 -10.53 -4.20 13.26
N HIS A 30 -9.75 -4.42 12.19
CA HIS A 30 -10.18 -5.24 11.05
C HIS A 30 -10.54 -6.67 11.45
N TYR A 31 -9.69 -7.32 12.25
CA TYR A 31 -9.89 -8.72 12.65
C TYR A 31 -10.95 -8.88 13.74
N SER A 32 -11.07 -7.92 14.68
CA SER A 32 -12.18 -7.94 15.64
C SER A 32 -13.53 -7.76 14.93
N TRP A 33 -13.62 -6.82 13.99
CA TRP A 33 -14.81 -6.63 13.15
C TRP A 33 -15.10 -7.85 12.28
N ALA A 34 -14.09 -8.41 11.60
CA ALA A 34 -14.26 -9.59 10.75
C ALA A 34 -14.74 -10.81 11.56
N LYS A 35 -14.25 -10.98 12.79
CA LYS A 35 -14.70 -12.02 13.72
C LYS A 35 -16.15 -11.79 14.14
N GLN A 36 -16.51 -10.56 14.50
CA GLN A 36 -17.88 -10.19 14.85
C GLN A 36 -18.85 -10.45 13.70
N MET A 37 -18.43 -10.20 12.46
CA MET A 37 -19.26 -10.39 11.26
C MET A 37 -19.30 -11.85 10.76
N GLY A 38 -18.58 -12.78 11.42
CA GLY A 38 -18.46 -14.16 10.94
C GLY A 38 -17.72 -14.29 9.60
N ILE A 39 -16.98 -13.24 9.19
CA ILE A 39 -16.22 -13.17 7.93
C ILE A 39 -14.81 -13.72 8.12
N ALA A 40 -14.28 -13.69 9.35
CA ALA A 40 -12.92 -14.14 9.66
C ALA A 40 -12.73 -15.61 9.25
N LYS A 41 -12.12 -15.79 8.08
CA LYS A 41 -11.53 -17.03 7.63
C LYS A 41 -10.42 -17.39 8.60
N VAL A 42 -10.66 -18.39 9.44
CA VAL A 42 -9.61 -19.35 9.80
C VAL A 42 -9.05 -19.86 8.47
N GLY A 43 -7.90 -19.32 8.06
CA GLY A 43 -7.10 -19.98 7.03
C GLY A 43 -6.71 -21.38 7.51
N PRO A 44 -6.13 -22.23 6.64
CA PRO A 44 -5.69 -23.58 7.03
C PRO A 44 -4.67 -23.63 8.18
N HIS A 45 -4.18 -22.48 8.68
CA HIS A 45 -3.20 -22.34 9.76
C HIS A 45 -3.68 -21.57 11.01
N GLY A 46 -4.97 -21.23 11.14
CA GLY A 46 -5.48 -20.54 12.35
C GLY A 46 -5.37 -19.01 12.32
N ASP A 47 -5.51 -18.38 13.50
CA ASP A 47 -5.36 -16.92 13.72
C ASP A 47 -3.87 -16.54 13.54
N LEU A 48 -3.52 -15.90 12.42
CA LEU A 48 -2.18 -15.35 12.23
C LEU A 48 -1.90 -14.28 13.30
N THR A 49 -0.69 -14.29 13.85
CA THR A 49 -0.23 -13.23 14.75
C THR A 49 -0.13 -11.91 13.99
N PHE A 50 -0.17 -10.80 14.74
CA PHE A 50 0.03 -9.48 14.14
C PHE A 50 1.37 -9.40 13.40
N ASP A 51 2.44 -9.93 13.98
CA ASP A 51 3.78 -9.88 13.38
C ASP A 51 3.81 -10.68 12.05
N GLU A 52 3.22 -11.88 12.00
CA GLU A 52 3.12 -12.65 10.75
C GLU A 52 2.34 -11.91 9.66
N LEU A 53 1.26 -11.20 10.02
CA LEU A 53 0.50 -10.39 9.08
C LEU A 53 1.27 -9.16 8.60
N PHE A 54 1.96 -8.50 9.53
CA PHE A 54 2.77 -7.32 9.27
C PHE A 54 3.90 -7.63 8.30
N ASP A 55 4.59 -8.75 8.51
CA ASP A 55 5.75 -9.14 7.71
C ASP A 55 5.39 -9.73 6.34
N SER A 56 4.22 -10.35 6.19
CA SER A 56 3.90 -11.15 4.98
C SER A 56 2.84 -10.56 4.05
N SER A 57 1.94 -9.71 4.57
CA SER A 57 0.66 -9.43 3.90
C SER A 57 0.40 -7.94 3.66
N TYR A 58 1.18 -7.06 4.27
CA TYR A 58 0.99 -5.61 4.20
C TYR A 58 2.10 -4.91 3.42
N LEU A 59 1.79 -3.73 2.92
CA LEU A 59 2.73 -2.75 2.36
C LEU A 59 2.82 -1.58 3.34
N PHE A 60 3.36 -1.87 4.53
CA PHE A 60 3.45 -0.93 5.64
C PHE A 60 4.92 -0.69 5.95
N GLY A 61 5.38 0.56 5.92
CA GLY A 61 6.79 0.86 6.11
C GLY A 61 7.15 2.30 5.79
N THR A 62 8.45 2.56 5.82
CA THR A 62 9.01 3.77 5.18
C THR A 62 8.88 3.69 3.67
N PRO A 63 9.04 4.82 2.94
CA PRO A 63 9.05 4.79 1.49
C PRO A 63 10.05 3.79 0.92
N GLU A 64 11.25 3.70 1.50
CA GLU A 64 12.32 2.79 1.08
C GLU A 64 11.91 1.32 1.30
N GLU A 65 11.40 0.98 2.50
CA GLU A 65 10.92 -0.37 2.80
C GLU A 65 9.76 -0.77 1.87
N CYS A 66 8.84 0.16 1.58
CA CYS A 66 7.73 -0.09 0.67
C CYS A 66 8.20 -0.27 -0.79
N LEU A 67 9.23 0.47 -1.21
CA LEU A 67 9.82 0.31 -2.54
C LEU A 67 10.46 -1.09 -2.66
N GLU A 68 11.27 -1.50 -1.69
CA GLU A 68 11.90 -2.82 -1.64
C GLU A 68 10.84 -3.93 -1.72
N MET A 69 9.77 -3.86 -0.92
CA MET A 69 8.66 -4.82 -0.98
C MET A 69 8.00 -4.92 -2.37
N LEU A 70 7.82 -3.78 -3.06
CA LEU A 70 7.21 -3.76 -4.38
C LEU A 70 8.16 -4.30 -5.46
N GLU A 71 9.46 -4.03 -5.34
CA GLU A 71 10.48 -4.59 -6.22
C GLU A 71 10.57 -6.12 -6.07
N GLU A 72 10.47 -6.64 -4.84
CA GLU A 72 10.40 -8.08 -4.58
C GLU A 72 9.17 -8.71 -5.25
N LEU A 73 7.99 -8.09 -5.13
CA LEU A 73 6.77 -8.55 -5.79
C LEU A 73 6.92 -8.52 -7.32
N GLN A 74 7.54 -7.46 -7.86
CA GLN A 74 7.83 -7.35 -9.28
C GLN A 74 8.78 -8.45 -9.77
N ALA A 75 9.81 -8.78 -8.99
CA ALA A 75 10.73 -9.89 -9.28
C ALA A 75 10.02 -11.26 -9.30
N MET A 76 8.94 -11.40 -8.53
CA MET A 76 8.04 -12.56 -8.56
C MET A 76 7.01 -12.53 -9.70
N SER A 77 7.16 -11.62 -10.68
CA SER A 77 6.23 -11.40 -11.79
C SER A 77 4.83 -10.92 -11.39
N ILE A 78 4.70 -10.29 -10.21
CA ILE A 78 3.47 -9.65 -9.75
C ILE A 78 3.54 -8.17 -10.17
N HIS A 79 2.79 -7.81 -11.22
CA HIS A 79 2.86 -6.48 -11.83
C HIS A 79 1.61 -5.62 -11.61
N GLU A 80 0.54 -6.20 -11.08
CA GLU A 80 -0.69 -5.48 -10.75
C GLU A 80 -0.94 -5.59 -9.24
N ILE A 81 -0.82 -4.46 -8.55
CA ILE A 81 -0.98 -4.36 -7.10
C ILE A 81 -2.07 -3.34 -6.79
N ILE A 82 -3.08 -3.76 -6.04
CA ILE A 82 -4.14 -2.87 -5.55
C ILE A 82 -3.78 -2.43 -4.13
N CYS A 83 -3.43 -1.15 -3.99
CA CYS A 83 -3.09 -0.56 -2.69
C CYS A 83 -4.34 -0.02 -1.99
N ASN A 84 -4.68 -0.60 -0.83
CA ASN A 84 -5.75 -0.11 0.03
C ASN A 84 -5.15 0.87 1.03
N LEU A 85 -5.20 2.17 0.70
CA LEU A 85 -4.51 3.24 1.42
C LEU A 85 -5.29 3.82 2.60
N ASN A 86 -6.51 3.35 2.85
CA ASN A 86 -7.28 3.65 4.07
C ASN A 86 -7.73 2.33 4.73
N PHE A 87 -6.79 1.67 5.42
CA PHE A 87 -7.05 0.34 5.95
C PHE A 87 -8.20 0.36 6.97
N ALA A 88 -9.24 -0.42 6.67
CA ALA A 88 -10.45 -0.59 7.49
C ALA A 88 -11.19 0.72 7.84
N GLY A 89 -10.90 1.82 7.13
CA GLY A 89 -11.48 3.14 7.45
C GLY A 89 -10.93 3.76 8.73
N MET A 90 -9.80 3.25 9.26
CA MET A 90 -9.25 3.61 10.57
C MET A 90 -8.22 4.75 10.53
N LEU A 91 -7.83 5.20 9.34
CA LEU A 91 -6.91 6.33 9.20
C LEU A 91 -7.66 7.65 9.30
N GLU A 92 -7.10 8.60 10.04
CA GLU A 92 -7.56 9.97 9.95
C GLU A 92 -7.35 10.51 8.54
N HIS A 93 -8.20 11.44 8.11
CA HIS A 93 -8.14 12.02 6.77
C HIS A 93 -6.74 12.56 6.42
N ARG A 94 -6.11 13.27 7.35
CA ARG A 94 -4.75 13.81 7.15
C ARG A 94 -3.70 12.72 7.04
N GLN A 95 -3.80 11.66 7.84
CA GLN A 95 -2.87 10.53 7.78
C GLN A 95 -2.99 9.78 6.45
N ALA A 96 -4.22 9.52 5.99
CA ALA A 96 -4.45 8.88 4.71
C ALA A 96 -3.89 9.71 3.55
N LEU A 97 -4.20 11.01 3.50
CA LEU A 97 -3.68 11.90 2.45
C LEU A 97 -2.15 11.96 2.47
N HIS A 98 -1.53 12.13 3.65
CA HIS A 98 -0.08 12.22 3.75
C HIS A 98 0.61 10.92 3.30
N SER A 99 0.10 9.76 3.71
CA SER A 99 0.57 8.45 3.25
C SER A 99 0.46 8.30 1.72
N MET A 100 -0.66 8.76 1.12
CA MET A 100 -0.84 8.75 -0.33
C MET A 100 0.16 9.68 -1.05
N GLU A 101 0.43 10.86 -0.50
CA GLU A 101 1.42 11.81 -1.02
C GLU A 101 2.83 11.22 -0.98
N LEU A 102 3.22 10.62 0.14
CA LEU A 102 4.51 9.92 0.27
C LEU A 102 4.63 8.77 -0.71
N PHE A 103 3.59 7.94 -0.83
CA PHE A 103 3.56 6.82 -1.77
C PHE A 103 3.77 7.30 -3.21
N ALA A 104 3.03 8.32 -3.65
CA ALA A 104 3.14 8.86 -4.99
C ALA A 104 4.52 9.49 -5.25
N ALA A 105 5.01 10.31 -4.31
CA ALA A 105 6.22 11.10 -4.49
C ALA A 105 7.52 10.31 -4.31
N LYS A 106 7.54 9.32 -3.41
CA LYS A 106 8.77 8.63 -2.97
C LYS A 106 8.80 7.14 -3.27
N VAL A 107 7.68 6.53 -3.65
CA VAL A 107 7.64 5.10 -3.98
C VAL A 107 7.36 4.93 -5.47
N MET A 108 6.19 5.40 -5.93
CA MET A 108 5.78 5.27 -7.34
C MET A 108 6.73 5.96 -8.32
N ALA A 109 7.40 7.04 -7.90
CA ALA A 109 8.38 7.76 -8.70
C ALA A 109 9.57 6.88 -9.13
N HIS A 110 9.86 5.79 -8.42
CA HIS A 110 10.92 4.84 -8.76
C HIS A 110 10.42 3.62 -9.55
N LEU A 111 9.12 3.34 -9.50
CA LEU A 111 8.49 2.20 -10.17
C LEU A 111 8.05 2.46 -11.61
N VAL A 112 8.34 3.66 -12.14
CA VAL A 112 7.82 4.08 -13.45
C VAL A 112 8.33 3.15 -14.55
N CYS A 113 7.38 2.56 -15.28
CA CYS A 113 7.68 1.83 -16.51
C CYS A 113 8.42 2.75 -17.49
N PRO A 114 9.61 2.38 -17.99
CA PRO A 114 10.39 3.20 -18.92
C PRO A 114 9.60 3.63 -20.16
N ALA A 115 8.58 2.87 -20.56
CA ALA A 115 7.72 3.17 -21.70
C ALA A 115 6.68 4.29 -21.44
N LEU A 116 6.35 4.61 -20.20
CA LEU A 116 5.35 5.63 -19.83
C LEU A 116 5.97 6.98 -19.43
N ALA A 117 7.28 7.01 -19.12
CA ALA A 117 7.99 8.23 -18.73
C ALA A 117 7.88 9.38 -19.77
N PRO A 118 7.96 9.15 -21.10
CA PRO A 118 7.85 10.25 -22.06
C PRO A 118 6.43 10.82 -22.18
N ALA A 119 5.40 9.98 -22.07
CA ALA A 119 4.01 10.38 -22.31
C ALA A 119 3.38 11.12 -21.12
N ALA A 120 3.74 10.75 -19.89
CA ALA A 120 3.26 11.41 -18.68
C ALA A 120 3.85 12.83 -18.52
N ASP A 121 5.13 13.01 -18.87
CA ASP A 121 5.84 14.29 -18.80
C ASP A 121 5.30 15.31 -19.83
N GLU A 122 5.03 14.86 -21.06
CA GLU A 122 4.39 15.66 -22.12
C GLU A 122 2.97 16.11 -21.73
N ALA A 123 2.16 15.21 -21.15
CA ALA A 123 0.80 15.51 -20.71
C ALA A 123 0.76 16.49 -19.52
N LEU A 124 1.72 16.39 -18.61
CA LEU A 124 1.88 17.32 -17.49
C LEU A 124 2.31 18.71 -17.97
N ARG A 125 3.29 18.78 -18.89
CA ARG A 125 3.73 20.05 -19.50
C ARG A 125 2.61 20.76 -20.26
N ARG A 126 1.79 20.01 -21.02
CA ARG A 126 0.60 20.56 -21.70
C ARG A 126 -0.45 21.10 -20.74
N ARG A 127 -0.64 20.47 -19.59
CA ARG A 127 -1.58 20.96 -18.57
C ARG A 127 -1.10 22.24 -17.91
N LEU A 128 0.20 22.37 -17.64
CA LEU A 128 0.79 23.56 -17.04
C LEU A 128 0.85 24.74 -18.02
N SER A 129 1.09 24.48 -19.30
CA SER A 129 1.08 25.52 -20.35
C SER A 129 -0.32 26.02 -20.73
N ASN A 130 -1.37 25.22 -20.51
CA ASN A 130 -2.76 25.65 -20.71
C ASN A 130 -3.41 26.27 -19.46
N ALA A 131 -2.68 26.33 -18.34
CA ALA A 131 -3.13 26.94 -17.08
C ALA A 131 -2.56 28.35 -16.85
N MET A 132 -1.74 28.85 -17.79
CA MET A 132 -1.28 30.25 -17.90
C MET A 132 -2.00 30.95 -19.05
#